data_AF-A0A068YBF9-F1
#
_entry.id   AF-A0A068YBF9-F1
#
_cell.length_a   1.000
_cell.length_b   1.000
_cell.length_c   1.000
_cell.angle_alpha   90.00
_cell.angle_beta   90.00
_cell.angle_gamma   90.00
#
_symmetry.space_group_name_H-M   'P 1'
#
loop_
_entity.id
_entity.type
_entity.pdbx_description
1 polymer ?
#
loop_
_entity_poly.entity_id
_entity_poly.type
_entity_poly.pdbx_seq_one_letter_code
_entity_poly.pdbx_strand_id
1 'polypeptide(L)'
;MASSSSSYTPPYAFISTENDIEYTIQIPDLKIVKKLFGPNLSDNGKIDCEIMETGFKFNFIGSKDLTGKNYTLFVSNFPSKINPCKSSWKPRNGAVDVRLRVSDNPKEVEAKLREERLIEEPEPTE
;
A
#
# COMPACT_ATOMS: atom_id res chain seq x y z
N MET A 1 -4.80 -30.57 3.79
CA MET A 1 -3.45 -29.97 3.89
C MET A 1 -3.62 -28.47 3.79
N ALA A 2 -3.43 -27.73 4.88
CA ALA A 2 -3.44 -26.27 4.84
C ALA A 2 -2.03 -25.83 4.44
N SER A 3 -1.82 -25.53 3.15
CA SER A 3 -0.59 -24.87 2.73
C SER A 3 -0.59 -23.47 3.34
N SER A 4 0.27 -23.25 4.34
CA SER A 4 0.55 -21.93 4.87
C SER A 4 1.19 -21.09 3.77
N SER A 5 0.38 -20.35 3.00
CA SER A 5 0.91 -19.40 2.05
C SER A 5 1.53 -18.25 2.84
N SER A 6 2.86 -18.19 2.89
CA SER A 6 3.58 -17.06 3.49
C SER A 6 3.27 -15.79 2.69
N SER A 7 2.83 -14.74 3.38
CA SER A 7 2.66 -13.39 2.81
C SER A 7 3.92 -12.57 3.05
N TYR A 8 4.34 -11.80 2.06
CA TYR A 8 5.54 -10.94 2.15
C TYR A 8 5.15 -9.47 2.19
N THR A 9 5.99 -8.62 2.79
CA THR A 9 5.83 -7.17 2.65
C THR A 9 6.27 -6.75 1.24
N PRO A 10 5.40 -6.10 0.44
CA PRO A 10 5.76 -5.63 -0.88
C PRO A 10 6.73 -4.44 -0.77
N PRO A 11 7.60 -4.20 -1.76
CA PRO A 11 8.35 -2.95 -1.85
C PRO A 11 7.38 -1.77 -1.99
N TYR A 12 7.62 -0.68 -1.27
CA TYR A 12 6.81 0.52 -1.38
C TYR A 12 7.64 1.80 -1.20
N ALA A 13 7.09 2.89 -1.71
CA ALA A 13 7.57 4.25 -1.51
C ALA A 13 6.39 5.15 -1.15
N PHE A 14 6.67 6.31 -0.58
CA PHE A 14 5.66 7.33 -0.33
C PHE A 14 6.23 8.73 -0.58
N ILE A 15 5.36 9.65 -0.96
CA ILE A 15 5.66 11.07 -1.16
C ILE A 15 4.51 11.93 -0.61
N SER A 16 4.82 13.14 -0.17
CA SER A 16 3.78 14.15 0.06
C SER A 16 3.36 14.82 -1.24
N THR A 17 2.07 15.13 -1.31
CA THR A 17 1.48 16.05 -2.29
C THR A 17 0.85 17.22 -1.54
N GLU A 18 0.09 18.08 -2.23
CA GLU A 18 -0.48 19.31 -1.64
C GLU A 18 -1.30 19.03 -0.37
N ASN A 19 -2.11 17.96 -0.36
CA ASN A 19 -3.03 17.66 0.74
C ASN A 19 -2.98 16.19 1.20
N ASP A 20 -2.10 15.37 0.62
CA ASP A 20 -2.16 13.93 0.79
C ASP A 20 -0.76 13.31 0.90
N ILE A 21 -0.69 12.15 1.54
CA ILE A 21 0.45 11.24 1.43
C ILE A 21 0.08 10.15 0.43
N GLU A 22 0.89 10.00 -0.61
CA GLU A 22 0.69 9.00 -1.66
C GLU A 22 1.70 7.87 -1.50
N TYR A 23 1.21 6.67 -1.20
CA TYR A 23 1.97 5.43 -1.20
C TYR A 23 1.90 4.78 -2.57
N THR A 24 3.03 4.29 -3.08
CA THR A 24 3.11 3.38 -4.22
C THR A 24 3.58 2.02 -3.75
N ILE A 25 2.68 1.02 -3.78
CA ILE A 25 2.95 -0.37 -3.42
C ILE A 25 3.27 -1.15 -4.69
N GLN A 26 4.48 -1.66 -4.81
CA GLN A 26 4.95 -2.37 -6.01
C GLN A 26 4.48 -3.82 -6.00
N ILE A 27 3.83 -4.23 -7.09
CA ILE A 27 3.44 -5.62 -7.35
C ILE A 27 3.91 -5.94 -8.78
N PRO A 28 5.16 -6.43 -8.95
CA PRO A 28 5.70 -6.76 -10.25
C PRO A 28 4.75 -7.69 -11.02
N ASP A 29 4.58 -7.39 -12.31
CA ASP A 29 3.71 -8.12 -13.25
C ASP A 29 2.21 -8.07 -12.93
N LEU A 30 1.75 -7.23 -11.99
CA LEU A 30 0.32 -6.96 -11.80
C LEU A 30 -0.29 -6.42 -13.08
N LYS A 31 -1.35 -7.07 -13.57
CA LYS A 31 -2.09 -6.68 -14.78
C LYS A 31 -3.46 -6.19 -14.40
N ILE A 32 -3.80 -4.98 -14.85
CA ILE A 32 -5.10 -4.36 -14.64
C ILE A 32 -5.87 -4.32 -15.96
N VAL A 33 -7.03 -4.97 -15.97
CA VAL A 33 -7.95 -4.95 -17.11
C VAL A 33 -8.95 -3.82 -16.88
N LYS A 34 -8.89 -2.81 -17.75
CA LYS A 34 -9.87 -1.74 -17.81
C LYS A 34 -11.15 -2.31 -18.42
N LYS A 35 -12.26 -2.21 -17.68
CA LYS A 35 -13.58 -2.52 -18.24
C LYS A 35 -14.17 -1.26 -18.88
N LEU A 36 -14.96 -1.45 -19.95
CA LEU A 36 -15.74 -0.39 -20.60
C LEU A 36 -16.77 0.23 -19.65
N PHE A 37 -17.27 -0.56 -18.69
CA PHE A 37 -18.16 -0.10 -17.62
C PHE A 37 -17.73 -0.74 -16.29
N GLY A 38 -17.64 0.07 -15.24
CA GLY A 38 -17.31 -0.37 -13.88
C GLY A 38 -15.82 -0.21 -13.48
N PRO A 39 -15.46 -0.61 -12.26
CA PRO A 39 -14.12 -0.45 -11.73
C PRO A 39 -13.12 -1.35 -12.46
N ASN A 40 -11.88 -0.86 -12.57
CA ASN A 40 -10.76 -1.66 -13.05
C ASN A 40 -10.55 -2.86 -12.14
N LEU A 41 -10.29 -4.03 -12.72
CA LEU A 41 -10.02 -5.25 -11.96
C LEU A 41 -8.61 -5.75 -12.26
N SER A 42 -8.01 -6.39 -11.26
CA SER A 42 -6.80 -7.16 -11.48
C SER A 42 -7.15 -8.43 -12.27
N ASP A 43 -6.34 -8.72 -13.28
CA ASP A 43 -6.47 -9.91 -14.11
C ASP A 43 -5.84 -11.15 -13.44
N ASN A 44 -4.80 -10.92 -12.64
CA ASN A 44 -3.92 -11.94 -12.07
C ASN A 44 -3.78 -11.84 -10.54
N GLY A 45 -4.82 -11.35 -9.88
CA GLY A 45 -4.89 -11.39 -8.42
C GLY A 45 -6.14 -10.74 -7.85
N LYS A 46 -6.23 -10.78 -6.52
CA LYS A 46 -7.23 -10.06 -5.74
C LYS A 46 -6.52 -9.02 -4.89
N ILE A 47 -6.97 -7.78 -4.99
CA ILE A 47 -6.48 -6.67 -4.17
C ILE A 47 -7.56 -6.31 -3.16
N ASP A 48 -7.16 -6.15 -1.91
CA ASP A 48 -7.99 -5.63 -0.84
C ASP A 48 -7.21 -4.53 -0.11
N CYS A 49 -7.83 -3.38 0.09
CA CYS A 49 -7.20 -2.26 0.77
C CYS A 49 -8.23 -1.49 1.59
N GLU A 50 -8.00 -1.48 2.89
CA GLU A 50 -8.82 -0.82 3.91
C GLU A 50 -8.06 0.38 4.46
N ILE A 51 -8.63 1.57 4.32
CA ILE A 51 -8.07 2.82 4.86
C ILE A 51 -8.80 3.16 6.15
N MET A 52 -8.03 3.39 7.21
CA MET A 52 -8.50 3.71 8.56
C MET A 52 -8.04 5.12 8.96
N GLU A 53 -8.54 5.64 10.09
CA GLU A 53 -8.12 6.96 10.57
C GLU A 53 -6.63 7.04 10.98
N THR A 54 -6.00 5.90 11.23
CA THR A 54 -4.63 5.78 11.77
C THR A 54 -3.69 4.96 10.88
N GLY A 55 -4.09 4.67 9.64
CA GLY A 55 -3.25 3.99 8.66
C GLY A 55 -4.06 3.25 7.60
N PHE A 56 -3.49 2.18 7.05
CA PHE A 56 -4.19 1.32 6.10
C PHE A 56 -3.69 -0.12 6.17
N LYS A 57 -4.54 -1.04 5.75
CA LYS A 57 -4.21 -2.45 5.57
C LYS A 57 -4.38 -2.81 4.10
N PHE A 58 -3.29 -3.25 3.49
CA PHE A 58 -3.24 -3.70 2.11
C PHE A 58 -2.97 -5.21 2.06
N ASN A 59 -3.74 -5.93 1.24
CA ASN A 59 -3.53 -7.34 0.95
C ASN A 59 -3.65 -7.60 -0.54
N PHE A 60 -2.74 -8.43 -1.05
CA PHE A 60 -2.79 -8.96 -2.40
C PHE A 60 -2.65 -10.48 -2.36
N ILE A 61 -3.54 -11.16 -3.07
CA ILE A 61 -3.47 -12.60 -3.28
C ILE A 61 -3.31 -12.83 -4.78
N GLY A 62 -2.13 -13.28 -5.18
CA GLY A 62 -1.83 -13.53 -6.59
C GLY A 62 -2.57 -14.73 -7.16
N SER A 63 -2.91 -14.65 -8.44
CA SER A 63 -3.53 -15.73 -9.22
C SER A 63 -2.88 -15.80 -10.61
N LYS A 64 -3.17 -16.85 -11.38
CA LYS A 64 -2.55 -17.08 -12.70
C LYS A 64 -1.01 -17.04 -12.61
N ASP A 65 -0.37 -16.13 -13.34
CA ASP A 65 1.08 -15.89 -13.38
C ASP A 65 1.66 -15.34 -12.07
N LEU A 66 0.81 -14.87 -11.14
CA LEU A 66 1.20 -14.44 -9.81
C LEU A 66 0.81 -15.45 -8.71
N THR A 67 0.39 -16.67 -9.05
CA THR A 67 0.04 -17.70 -8.04
C THR A 67 1.19 -17.90 -7.05
N GLY A 68 0.87 -17.84 -5.75
CA GLY A 68 1.85 -17.95 -4.67
C GLY A 68 2.56 -16.64 -4.29
N LYS A 69 2.39 -15.57 -5.08
CA LYS A 69 2.85 -14.21 -4.69
C LYS A 69 1.76 -13.51 -3.89
N ASN A 70 1.82 -13.67 -2.57
CA ASN A 70 0.91 -13.00 -1.63
C ASN A 70 1.65 -11.87 -0.93
N TYR A 71 1.04 -10.68 -0.91
CA TYR A 71 1.62 -9.51 -0.26
C TYR A 71 0.68 -8.95 0.80
N THR A 72 1.26 -8.51 1.91
CA THR A 72 0.55 -7.79 2.96
C THR A 72 1.39 -6.59 3.38
N LEU A 73 0.77 -5.42 3.45
CA LEU A 73 1.36 -4.23 4.03
C LEU A 73 0.37 -3.65 5.04
N PHE A 74 0.82 -3.48 6.28
CA PHE A 74 0.03 -2.87 7.33
C PHE A 74 0.78 -1.64 7.85
N VAL A 75 0.21 -0.46 7.58
CA VAL A 75 0.70 0.80 8.15
C VAL A 75 -0.23 1.14 9.30
N SER A 76 0.35 1.26 10.49
CA SER A 76 -0.34 1.60 11.74
C SER A 76 0.38 2.74 12.43
N ASN A 77 -0.27 3.36 13.43
CA ASN A 77 0.28 4.51 14.15
C ASN A 77 0.70 5.66 13.22
N PHE A 78 -0.05 5.89 12.14
CA PHE A 78 0.26 6.92 11.17
C PHE A 78 0.40 8.29 11.85
N PRO A 79 1.43 9.09 11.52
CA PRO A 79 1.81 10.27 12.32
C PRO A 79 0.87 11.47 12.19
N SER A 80 -0.28 11.28 11.53
CA SER A 80 -1.34 12.27 11.36
C SER A 80 -2.70 11.58 11.31
N LYS A 81 -3.78 12.30 11.62
CA LYS A 81 -5.13 11.77 11.42
C LYS A 81 -5.44 11.69 9.92
N ILE A 82 -5.81 10.50 9.46
CA ILE A 82 -6.29 10.26 8.09
C ILE A 82 -7.81 10.48 8.06
N ASN A 83 -8.30 11.07 6.97
CA ASN A 83 -9.72 11.11 6.64
C ASN A 83 -10.05 10.00 5.63
N PRO A 84 -10.60 8.85 6.05
CA PRO A 84 -10.84 7.71 5.16
C PRO A 84 -11.82 8.04 4.03
N CYS A 85 -12.83 8.88 4.30
CA CYS A 85 -13.85 9.27 3.31
C CYS A 85 -13.30 10.12 2.17
N LYS A 86 -12.15 10.79 2.36
CA LYS A 86 -11.45 11.57 1.34
C LYS A 86 -10.20 10.88 0.81
N SER A 87 -9.87 9.72 1.37
CA SER A 87 -8.75 8.90 0.94
C SER A 87 -9.21 7.90 -0.11
N SER A 88 -8.29 7.36 -0.89
CA SER A 88 -8.62 6.40 -1.95
C SER A 88 -7.43 5.52 -2.27
N TRP A 89 -7.68 4.43 -2.96
CA TRP A 89 -6.62 3.63 -3.57
C TRP A 89 -7.03 3.22 -4.98
N LYS A 90 -6.04 3.02 -5.84
CA LYS A 90 -6.26 2.66 -7.24
C LYS A 90 -5.19 1.69 -7.73
N PRO A 91 -5.58 0.57 -8.33
CA PRO A 91 -4.63 -0.32 -8.96
C PRO A 91 -4.24 0.18 -10.35
N ARG A 92 -2.98 -0.03 -10.72
CA ARG A 92 -2.44 0.15 -12.07
C ARG A 92 -1.48 -0.99 -12.41
N ASN A 93 -1.03 -1.07 -13.67
CA ASN A 93 -0.07 -2.09 -14.04
C ASN A 93 1.21 -1.96 -13.19
N GLY A 94 1.61 -3.07 -12.57
CA GLY A 94 2.79 -3.16 -11.71
C GLY A 94 2.67 -2.59 -10.29
N ALA A 95 1.57 -1.92 -9.91
CA ALA A 95 1.48 -1.27 -8.60
C ALA A 95 0.05 -0.96 -8.13
N VAL A 96 -0.06 -0.65 -6.85
CA VAL A 96 -1.27 -0.07 -6.24
C VAL A 96 -0.88 1.25 -5.58
N ASP A 97 -1.56 2.33 -5.98
CA ASP A 97 -1.35 3.65 -5.40
C ASP A 97 -2.42 3.87 -4.31
N VAL A 98 -1.99 4.27 -3.11
CA VAL A 98 -2.88 4.58 -1.97
C VAL A 98 -2.67 6.04 -1.60
N ARG A 99 -3.73 6.84 -1.68
CA ARG A 99 -3.73 8.28 -1.38
C ARG A 99 -4.45 8.53 -0.07
N LEU A 100 -3.72 9.04 0.92
CA LEU A 100 -4.21 9.30 2.26
C LEU A 100 -4.40 10.80 2.47
N ARG A 101 -5.65 11.23 2.69
CA ARG A 101 -5.97 12.61 3.05
C ARG A 101 -5.63 12.83 4.52
N VAL A 102 -4.67 13.70 4.80
CA VAL A 102 -4.20 13.99 6.17
C VAL A 102 -4.74 15.34 6.65
N SER A 103 -4.86 15.50 7.97
CA SER A 103 -5.25 16.79 8.59
C SER A 103 -4.10 17.77 8.69
N ASP A 104 -2.88 17.25 8.84
CA ASP A 104 -1.69 18.05 9.10
C ASP A 104 -0.96 18.37 7.79
N ASN A 105 0.12 19.16 7.87
CA ASN A 105 0.94 19.48 6.70
C ASN A 105 1.58 18.20 6.12
N PRO A 106 1.27 17.81 4.86
CA PRO A 106 1.79 16.57 4.28
C PRO A 106 3.32 16.47 4.26
N LYS A 107 4.05 17.59 4.14
CA LYS A 107 5.53 17.57 4.15
C LYS A 107 6.09 17.20 5.52
N GLU A 108 5.47 17.68 6.59
CA GLU A 108 5.87 17.34 7.96
C GLU A 108 5.54 15.88 8.27
N VAL A 109 4.38 15.40 7.80
CA VAL A 109 3.98 14.00 7.92
C VAL A 109 4.96 13.08 7.17
N GLU A 110 5.35 13.44 5.94
CA GLU A 110 6.36 12.70 5.19
C GLU A 110 7.72 12.66 5.89
N ALA A 111 8.15 13.77 6.49
CA ALA A 111 9.41 13.82 7.24
C ALA A 111 9.39 12.83 8.43
N LYS A 112 8.32 12.83 9.23
CA LYS A 112 8.14 11.89 10.35
C LYS A 112 8.14 10.43 9.89
N LEU A 113 7.43 10.12 8.80
CA LEU A 113 7.42 8.77 8.24
C LEU A 113 8.82 8.32 7.77
N ARG A 114 9.64 9.24 7.26
CA ARG A 114 11.03 8.93 6.89
C ARG A 114 11.91 8.71 8.12
N GLU A 115 11.73 9.49 9.18
CA GLU A 115 12.43 9.32 10.46
C GLU A 115 12.10 7.96 11.09
N GLU A 116 10.82 7.57 11.14
CA GLU A 116 10.39 6.26 11.65
C GLU A 116 11.01 5.10 10.86
N ARG A 117 11.08 5.22 9.52
CA ARG A 117 11.68 4.19 8.66
C ARG A 117 13.19 4.04 8.86
N LEU A 118 13.90 5.11 9.27
CA LEU A 118 15.33 5.05 9.58
C LEU A 118 15.62 4.32 10.90
N ILE A 119 14.64 4.28 11.82
CA ILE A 119 14.79 3.61 13.12
C ILE A 119 14.59 2.08 12.99
N GLU A 120 13.94 1.60 11.93
CA GLU A 120 13.70 0.17 11.69
C GLU A 120 14.85 -0.55 10.95
N GLU A 121 15.93 0.13 10.54
CA GLU A 121 17.12 -0.56 10.02
C GLU A 121 17.87 -1.27 11.17
N PRO A 122 18.22 -2.57 11.03
CA PRO A 122 18.90 -3.29 12.09
C PRO A 122 20.29 -2.69 12.32
N GLU A 123 20.63 -2.38 13.57
CA GLU A 123 22.02 -2.17 13.96
C GLU A 123 22.84 -3.38 13.46
N PRO A 124 24.02 -3.16 12.85
CA PRO A 124 24.88 -4.24 12.47
C PRO A 124 25.30 -4.99 13.74
N THR A 125 24.77 -6.19 13.92
CA THR A 125 25.33 -7.16 14.88
C THR A 125 26.77 -7.44 14.45
N GLU A 126 27.73 -6.88 15.19
CA GLU A 126 29.17 -7.24 15.12
C GLU A 126 29.41 -8.71 15.50
#